data_AF-A0AA39PIL3-F1
#
_entry.id   AF-A0AA39PIL3-F1
#
_cell.length_a   1.000
_cell.length_b   1.000
_cell.length_c   1.000
_cell.angle_alpha   90.00
_cell.angle_beta   90.00
_cell.angle_gamma   90.00
#
_symmetry.space_group_name_H-M   'P 1'
#
loop_
_entity.id
_entity.type
_entity.pdbx_description
1 polymer ?
#
loop_
_entity_poly.entity_id
_entity_poly.type
_entity_poly.pdbx_seq_one_letter_code
_entity_poly.pdbx_strand_id
1 'polypeptide(L)'
;MLFDGSPPIPMLYLQGNNSALYDGLFSYSPDSTTLEELCSYDSTHPYPVIEARKRRKAWNHVLEKAIFTSDEICNESAPQRRKVYVSSLEAHVDALHDQLLQLGLWPVPAKELERLRGLNSKTAKSMVAKLHYNVTLTQIKISEYEKLVCLLSNKGQESLKDFT
;
A
#
# COMPACT_ATOMS: atom_id res chain seq x y z
N MET A 1 5.38 14.98 39.74
CA MET A 1 5.31 13.60 40.30
C MET A 1 3.95 13.07 39.84
N LEU A 2 3.80 12.12 38.93
CA LEU A 2 4.48 10.85 38.71
C LEU A 2 4.55 10.54 37.20
N PHE A 3 5.72 10.12 36.70
CA PHE A 3 5.84 9.43 35.42
C PHE A 3 5.67 7.94 35.69
N ASP A 4 4.75 7.31 34.97
CA ASP A 4 4.48 5.87 35.06
C ASP A 4 5.62 5.09 34.37
N GLY A 5 6.19 4.14 35.11
CA GLY A 5 7.44 3.46 34.81
C GLY A 5 7.29 2.31 33.82
N SER A 6 7.39 2.61 32.53
CA SER A 6 7.62 1.58 31.52
C SER A 6 9.13 1.28 31.42
N PRO A 7 9.59 0.03 31.61
CA PRO A 7 11.01 -0.29 31.53
C PRO A 7 11.51 -0.21 30.07
N PRO A 8 12.74 0.28 29.84
CA PRO A 8 13.34 0.29 28.51
C PRO A 8 13.64 -1.14 28.04
N ILE A 9 13.25 -1.45 26.81
CA ILE A 9 13.54 -2.72 26.13
C ILE A 9 15.07 -2.80 25.89
N PRO A 10 15.73 -3.92 26.23
CA PRO A 10 17.18 -4.03 26.10
C PRO A 10 17.62 -3.99 24.63
N MET A 11 18.52 -3.04 24.32
CA MET A 11 19.25 -2.96 23.06
C MET A 11 20.26 -4.13 22.98
N LEU A 12 19.92 -5.18 22.24
CA LEU A 12 20.89 -6.21 21.86
C LEU A 12 21.76 -5.67 20.71
N TYR A 13 23.05 -5.46 21.01
CA TYR A 13 24.08 -5.10 20.04
C TYR A 13 24.23 -6.22 18.99
N LEU A 14 23.89 -5.94 17.74
CA LEU A 14 24.25 -6.78 16.60
C LEU A 14 25.64 -6.37 16.10
N GLN A 15 26.65 -7.13 16.53
CA GLN A 15 28.01 -7.07 16.03
C GLN A 15 28.25 -8.23 15.06
N GLY A 16 28.64 -7.91 13.82
CA GLY A 16 29.46 -8.81 12.97
C GLY A 16 28.79 -9.54 11.80
N ASN A 17 29.30 -9.21 10.61
CA ASN A 17 29.55 -10.08 9.45
C ASN A 17 28.42 -10.39 8.46
N ASN A 18 28.19 -9.45 7.53
CA ASN A 18 27.51 -9.68 6.25
C ASN A 18 28.54 -9.97 5.15
N SER A 19 28.82 -11.23 4.84
CA SER A 19 29.61 -11.55 3.63
C SER A 19 29.29 -12.91 2.97
N ALA A 20 28.12 -13.52 3.20
CA ALA A 20 27.85 -14.87 2.66
C ALA A 20 26.42 -15.14 2.17
N LEU A 21 25.60 -14.11 1.87
CA LEU A 21 24.17 -14.32 1.59
C LEU A 21 23.67 -13.78 0.23
N TYR A 22 24.52 -13.78 -0.79
CA TYR A 22 24.17 -13.27 -2.14
C TYR A 22 24.27 -14.27 -3.30
N ASP A 23 24.35 -15.59 -3.03
CA ASP A 23 24.60 -16.58 -4.10
C ASP A 23 23.37 -17.39 -4.57
N GLY A 24 22.12 -16.97 -4.32
CA GLY A 24 20.96 -17.85 -4.60
C GLY A 24 19.68 -17.25 -5.18
N LEU A 25 19.62 -15.95 -5.48
CA LEU A 25 18.33 -15.27 -5.68
C LEU A 25 17.79 -15.16 -7.11
N PHE A 26 18.46 -15.76 -8.11
CA PHE A 26 17.91 -15.81 -9.47
C PHE A 26 18.03 -17.20 -10.07
N SER A 27 17.00 -18.02 -9.86
CA SER A 27 16.70 -19.15 -10.74
C SER A 27 15.22 -19.07 -11.11
N TYR A 28 14.96 -18.44 -12.26
CA TYR A 28 13.73 -18.65 -13.00
C TYR A 28 13.72 -20.09 -13.50
N SER A 29 12.68 -20.86 -13.16
CA SER A 29 12.38 -22.12 -13.83
C SER A 29 10.99 -22.01 -14.48
N PRO A 30 10.84 -22.41 -15.76
CA PRO A 30 9.64 -22.22 -16.55
C PRO A 30 8.57 -23.30 -16.28
N ASP A 31 7.37 -23.00 -16.78
CA ASP A 31 6.14 -23.78 -16.82
C ASP A 31 6.24 -25.30 -16.66
N SER A 32 5.34 -25.84 -15.83
CA SER A 32 4.98 -27.25 -15.86
C SER A 32 3.45 -27.36 -15.78
N THR A 33 2.88 -27.46 -16.97
CA THR A 33 1.54 -27.97 -17.25
C THR A 33 1.40 -29.41 -16.73
N THR A 34 0.16 -29.81 -16.46
CA THR A 34 -0.36 -31.17 -16.23
C THR A 34 -0.11 -31.81 -14.85
N LEU A 35 -1.16 -31.87 -14.03
CA LEU A 35 -2.06 -33.03 -14.04
C LEU A 35 -3.45 -32.58 -13.61
N GLU A 36 -4.39 -32.70 -14.55
CA GLU A 36 -5.83 -32.61 -14.31
C GLU A 36 -6.24 -33.76 -13.39
N GLU A 37 -6.69 -33.43 -12.19
CA GLU A 37 -7.50 -34.35 -11.38
C GLU A 37 -8.96 -33.94 -11.57
N LEU A 38 -9.61 -34.60 -12.54
CA LEU A 38 -11.05 -34.51 -12.79
C LEU A 38 -11.81 -34.99 -11.55
N CYS A 39 -12.19 -34.07 -10.66
CA CYS A 39 -13.20 -34.37 -9.66
C CYS A 39 -14.53 -34.67 -10.37
N SER A 40 -14.97 -35.92 -10.23
CA SER A 40 -16.28 -36.44 -10.64
C SER A 40 -17.40 -35.46 -10.30
N TYR A 41 -18.00 -34.88 -11.33
CA TYR A 41 -19.05 -33.87 -11.25
C TYR A 41 -20.39 -34.56 -10.96
N ASP A 42 -20.76 -34.68 -9.69
CA ASP A 42 -22.11 -35.08 -9.33
C ASP A 42 -23.03 -33.84 -9.40
N SER A 43 -23.71 -33.71 -10.54
CA SER A 43 -24.39 -32.50 -10.99
C SER A 43 -25.83 -32.43 -10.46
N THR A 44 -26.01 -32.44 -9.14
CA THR A 44 -27.33 -32.23 -8.51
C THR A 44 -27.22 -31.41 -7.24
N HIS A 45 -26.87 -30.12 -7.35
CA HIS A 45 -27.08 -29.19 -6.24
C HIS A 45 -27.75 -27.88 -6.74
N PRO A 46 -28.92 -27.50 -6.20
CA PRO A 46 -29.74 -26.39 -6.71
C PRO A 46 -29.20 -24.98 -6.38
N TYR A 47 -28.01 -24.86 -5.77
CA TYR A 47 -27.37 -23.58 -5.46
C TYR A 47 -25.99 -23.49 -6.09
N PRO A 48 -25.55 -22.30 -6.57
CA PRO A 48 -24.21 -22.08 -7.05
C PRO A 48 -23.19 -22.44 -5.96
N VAL A 49 -22.29 -23.38 -6.25
CA VAL A 49 -21.12 -23.63 -5.42
C VAL A 49 -20.30 -22.35 -5.45
N ILE A 50 -20.20 -21.67 -4.31
CA ILE A 50 -19.25 -20.57 -4.16
C ILE A 50 -17.88 -21.21 -4.33
N GLU A 51 -17.27 -21.01 -5.50
CA GLU A 51 -15.86 -21.32 -5.80
C GLU A 51 -15.04 -21.18 -4.54
N ALA A 52 -14.35 -22.26 -4.13
CA ALA A 52 -13.56 -22.29 -2.92
C ALA A 52 -12.68 -21.04 -2.89
N ARG A 53 -12.98 -20.13 -1.94
CA ARG A 53 -12.34 -18.81 -1.82
C ARG A 53 -10.84 -18.98 -2.03
N LYS A 54 -10.27 -18.31 -3.04
CA LYS A 54 -8.83 -18.29 -3.33
C LYS A 54 -8.08 -18.31 -2.00
N ARG A 55 -7.45 -19.45 -1.67
CA ARG A 55 -6.69 -19.59 -0.43
C ARG A 55 -5.63 -18.49 -0.46
N ARG A 56 -5.62 -17.65 0.58
CA ARG A 56 -4.61 -16.60 0.70
C ARG A 56 -3.24 -17.28 0.62
N LYS A 57 -2.36 -16.76 -0.23
CA LYS A 57 -0.96 -17.22 -0.30
C LYS A 57 -0.40 -17.13 1.11
N ALA A 58 0.14 -18.24 1.63
CA ALA A 58 0.77 -18.25 2.93
C ALA A 58 1.86 -17.17 2.93
N TRP A 59 1.81 -16.29 3.92
CA TRP A 59 2.80 -15.23 4.06
C TRP A 59 4.17 -15.89 4.22
N ASN A 60 5.15 -15.49 3.42
CA ASN A 60 6.47 -16.09 3.52
C ASN A 60 7.21 -15.44 4.70
N HIS A 61 7.29 -16.16 5.81
CA HIS A 61 7.85 -15.69 7.08
C HIS A 61 9.40 -15.60 7.08
N VAL A 62 10.06 -15.38 5.94
CA VAL A 62 11.53 -15.36 5.83
C VAL A 62 12.14 -14.32 6.77
N LEU A 63 11.57 -13.12 6.79
CA LEU A 63 12.07 -12.03 7.64
C LEU A 63 11.63 -12.17 9.10
N GLU A 64 10.46 -12.78 9.35
CA GLU A 64 10.07 -13.13 10.72
C GLU A 64 11.05 -14.13 11.34
N LYS A 65 11.56 -15.10 10.58
CA LYS A 65 12.59 -16.04 11.06
C LYS A 65 13.95 -15.40 11.35
N ALA A 66 14.23 -14.22 10.80
CA ALA A 66 15.46 -13.48 11.07
C ALA A 66 15.36 -12.64 12.34
N ILE A 67 14.13 -12.31 12.77
CA ILE A 67 13.86 -11.43 13.92
C ILE A 67 13.41 -12.24 15.14
N PHE A 68 12.61 -13.29 14.94
CA PHE A 68 12.09 -14.14 15.99
C PHE A 68 12.75 -15.51 15.98
N THR A 69 13.07 -15.98 17.17
CA THR A 69 13.47 -17.36 17.42
C THR A 69 12.28 -18.31 17.22
N SER A 70 12.57 -19.60 16.98
CA SER A 70 11.54 -20.63 16.83
C SER A 70 10.58 -20.70 18.03
N ASP A 71 11.11 -20.47 19.23
CA ASP A 71 10.33 -20.49 20.48
C ASP A 71 9.36 -19.31 20.56
N GLU A 72 9.80 -18.11 20.18
CA GLU A 72 8.94 -16.91 20.12
C GLU A 72 7.86 -17.05 19.05
N ILE A 73 8.16 -17.66 17.90
CA ILE A 73 7.16 -17.92 16.85
C ILE A 73 6.06 -18.88 17.34
N CYS A 74 6.43 -19.86 18.14
CA CYS A 74 5.51 -20.85 18.70
C CYS A 74 4.65 -20.27 19.83
N ASN A 75 5.26 -19.49 20.73
CA ASN A 75 4.64 -19.01 21.94
C ASN A 75 3.86 -17.69 21.75
N GLU A 76 4.31 -16.81 20.86
CA GLU A 76 3.65 -15.53 20.64
C GLU A 76 2.57 -15.61 19.55
N SER A 77 1.44 -14.96 19.76
CA SER A 77 0.39 -14.90 18.74
C SER A 77 0.82 -14.08 17.51
N ALA A 78 0.34 -14.46 16.33
CA ALA A 78 0.66 -13.76 15.07
C ALA A 78 0.33 -12.24 15.07
N PRO A 79 -0.71 -11.73 15.75
CA PRO A 79 -0.92 -10.29 15.90
C PRO A 79 0.19 -9.58 16.69
N GLN A 80 0.69 -10.21 17.75
CA GLN A 80 1.74 -9.65 18.60
C GLN A 80 3.08 -9.60 17.85
N ARG A 81 3.45 -10.69 17.19
CA ARG A 81 4.67 -10.75 16.36
C ARG A 81 4.65 -9.70 15.25
N ARG A 82 3.49 -9.49 14.60
CA ARG A 82 3.33 -8.45 13.59
C ARG A 82 3.63 -7.06 14.13
N LYS A 83 3.22 -6.75 15.37
CA LYS A 83 3.51 -5.46 16.01
C LYS A 83 5.01 -5.27 16.19
N VAL A 84 5.70 -6.26 16.76
CA VAL A 84 7.15 -6.21 16.98
C VAL A 84 7.91 -6.12 15.66
N TYR A 85 7.52 -6.92 14.66
CA TYR A 85 8.10 -6.88 13.32
C TYR A 85 8.00 -5.50 12.68
N VAL A 86 6.80 -4.90 12.70
CA VAL A 86 6.57 -3.56 12.13
C VAL A 86 7.40 -2.52 12.86
N SER A 87 7.40 -2.52 14.21
CA SER A 87 8.19 -1.58 14.99
C SER A 87 9.70 -1.73 14.76
N SER A 88 10.19 -2.97 14.57
CA SER A 88 11.60 -3.22 14.22
C SER A 88 11.95 -2.63 12.85
N LEU A 89 11.07 -2.78 11.85
CA LEU A 89 11.29 -2.20 10.52
C LEU A 89 11.25 -0.68 10.56
N GLU A 90 10.30 -0.09 11.29
CA GLU A 90 10.19 1.37 11.47
C GLU A 90 11.47 1.93 12.09
N ALA A 91 11.96 1.31 13.17
CA ALA A 91 13.22 1.72 13.82
C ALA A 91 14.44 1.61 12.89
N HIS A 92 14.51 0.56 12.07
CA HIS A 92 15.60 0.41 11.10
C HIS A 92 15.55 1.49 10.01
N VAL A 93 14.34 1.80 9.52
CA VAL A 93 14.12 2.87 8.56
C VAL A 93 14.51 4.23 9.15
N ASP A 94 14.14 4.49 10.41
CA ASP A 94 14.53 5.73 11.11
C ASP A 94 16.05 5.83 11.25
N ALA A 95 16.74 4.74 11.59
CA ALA A 95 18.20 4.73 11.66
C ALA A 95 18.87 5.00 10.30
N LEU A 96 18.31 4.48 9.20
CA LEU A 96 18.78 4.78 7.85
C LEU A 96 18.55 6.25 7.48
N HIS A 97 17.38 6.81 7.85
CA HIS A 97 17.12 8.23 7.63
C HIS A 97 18.12 9.12 8.37
N ASP A 98 18.47 8.77 9.62
CA ASP A 98 19.47 9.51 10.39
C ASP A 98 20.87 9.42 9.76
N GLN A 99 21.26 8.24 9.26
CA GLN A 99 22.53 8.06 8.54
C GLN A 99 22.57 8.89 7.25
N LEU A 100 21.50 8.88 6.46
CA LEU A 100 21.40 9.68 5.24
C LEU A 100 21.43 11.18 5.54
N LEU A 101 20.79 11.60 6.63
CA LEU A 101 20.81 12.99 7.09
C LEU A 101 22.23 13.43 7.46
N GLN A 102 22.99 12.59 8.17
CA GLN A 102 24.40 12.87 8.51
C GLN A 102 25.29 12.99 7.28
N LEU A 103 25.05 12.17 6.25
CA LEU A 103 25.77 12.23 4.98
C LEU A 103 25.34 13.41 4.08
N GLY A 104 24.27 14.13 4.45
CA GLY A 104 23.67 15.17 3.62
C GLY A 104 23.03 14.64 2.34
N LEU A 105 22.81 13.32 2.26
CA LEU A 105 22.23 12.64 1.10
C LEU A 105 20.71 12.58 1.26
N TRP A 106 20.06 13.71 1.05
CA TRP A 106 18.60 13.79 0.98
C TRP A 106 18.16 14.23 -0.42
N PRO A 107 17.06 13.67 -0.97
CA PRO A 107 16.57 14.04 -2.29
C PRO A 107 15.89 15.41 -2.33
N VAL A 108 15.40 15.93 -1.18
CA VAL A 108 14.64 17.19 -1.11
C VAL A 108 15.12 18.09 0.06
N PRO A 109 15.41 19.39 -0.18
CA PRO A 109 15.90 20.29 0.85
C PRO A 109 14.93 20.52 2.00
N ALA A 110 15.47 20.60 3.23
CA ALA A 110 14.68 20.93 4.42
C ALA A 110 13.89 22.24 4.26
N LYS A 111 14.44 23.22 3.54
CA LYS A 111 13.76 24.49 3.24
C LYS A 111 12.50 24.32 2.40
N GLU A 112 12.47 23.31 1.53
CA GLU A 112 11.29 22.97 0.73
C GLU A 112 10.26 22.18 1.55
N LEU A 113 10.73 21.28 2.43
CA LEU A 113 9.87 20.53 3.35
C LEU A 113 9.13 21.44 4.34
N GLU A 114 9.76 22.50 4.85
CA GLU A 114 9.13 23.43 5.81
C GLU A 114 7.85 24.06 5.25
N ARG A 115 7.78 24.31 3.94
CA ARG A 115 6.57 24.84 3.29
C ARG A 115 5.41 23.84 3.32
N LEU A 116 5.71 22.55 3.37
CA LEU A 116 4.75 21.45 3.38
C LEU A 116 4.49 20.94 4.82
N ARG A 117 5.08 21.59 5.82
CA ARG A 117 4.89 21.22 7.22
C ARG A 117 3.41 21.28 7.59
N GLY A 118 2.93 20.23 8.24
CA GLY A 118 1.51 20.12 8.63
C GLY A 118 0.57 19.62 7.52
N LEU A 119 1.04 19.45 6.28
CA LEU A 119 0.25 18.81 5.21
C LEU A 119 -0.09 17.34 5.55
N ASN A 120 0.76 16.69 6.35
CA ASN A 120 0.49 15.32 6.85
C ASN A 120 -0.63 15.28 7.92
N SER A 121 -1.12 16.42 8.41
CA SER A 121 -2.22 16.44 9.38
C SER A 121 -3.50 15.87 8.77
N LYS A 122 -4.27 15.14 9.59
CA LYS A 122 -5.55 14.55 9.17
C LYS A 122 -6.50 15.60 8.58
N THR A 123 -6.53 16.78 9.19
CA THR A 123 -7.33 17.92 8.75
C THR A 123 -6.90 18.40 7.36
N ALA A 124 -5.60 18.67 7.15
CA ALA A 124 -5.10 19.11 5.84
C ALA A 124 -5.40 18.10 4.73
N LYS A 125 -5.16 16.80 4.98
CA LYS A 125 -5.49 15.74 4.01
C LYS A 125 -6.98 15.71 3.67
N SER A 126 -7.86 15.85 4.67
CA SER A 126 -9.31 15.86 4.46
C SER A 126 -9.78 17.07 3.64
N MET A 127 -9.18 18.25 3.89
CA MET A 127 -9.46 19.47 3.12
C MET A 127 -9.02 19.32 1.67
N VAL A 128 -7.81 18.83 1.42
CA VAL A 128 -7.30 18.59 0.05
C VAL A 128 -8.16 17.57 -0.68
N ALA A 129 -8.55 16.47 -0.02
CA ALA A 129 -9.44 15.48 -0.61
C ALA A 129 -10.81 16.07 -0.98
N LYS A 130 -11.37 16.93 -0.12
CA LYS A 130 -12.65 17.59 -0.39
C LYS A 130 -12.53 18.62 -1.52
N LEU A 131 -11.45 19.38 -1.57
CA LEU A 131 -11.17 20.31 -2.67
C LEU A 131 -11.04 19.56 -4.00
N HIS A 132 -10.27 18.47 -4.02
CA HIS A 132 -10.13 17.63 -5.20
C HIS A 132 -11.49 17.11 -5.68
N TYR A 133 -12.31 16.58 -4.77
CA TYR A 133 -13.67 16.14 -5.07
C TYR A 133 -14.56 17.26 -5.62
N ASN A 134 -14.49 18.47 -5.05
CA ASN A 134 -15.29 19.59 -5.55
C ASN A 134 -14.83 20.03 -6.95
N VAL A 135 -13.51 20.03 -7.21
CA VAL A 135 -12.96 20.35 -8.54
C VAL A 135 -13.46 19.36 -9.58
N THR A 136 -13.40 18.06 -9.30
CA THR A 136 -13.87 17.04 -10.25
C THR A 136 -15.38 17.15 -10.50
N LEU A 137 -16.19 17.42 -9.47
CA LEU A 137 -17.61 17.70 -9.66
C LEU A 137 -17.87 18.91 -10.55
N THR A 138 -17.12 19.99 -10.36
CA THR A 138 -17.27 21.21 -11.17
C THR A 138 -16.86 20.95 -12.61
N GLN A 139 -15.78 20.21 -12.85
CA GLN A 139 -15.35 19.81 -14.19
C GLN A 139 -16.43 19.01 -14.92
N ILE A 140 -17.07 18.05 -14.25
CA ILE A 140 -18.19 17.28 -14.82
C ILE A 140 -19.32 18.21 -15.26
N LYS A 141 -19.73 19.15 -14.40
CA LYS A 141 -20.79 20.12 -14.74
C LYS A 141 -20.42 21.01 -15.91
N ILE A 142 -19.18 21.52 -15.94
CA ILE A 142 -18.68 22.33 -17.07
C ILE A 142 -18.80 21.53 -18.37
N SER A 143 -18.34 20.29 -18.40
CA SER A 143 -18.43 19.44 -19.58
C SER A 143 -19.88 19.12 -20.00
N GLU A 144 -20.82 19.04 -19.05
CA GLU A 144 -22.25 18.91 -19.38
C GLU A 144 -22.80 20.18 -20.02
N TYR A 145 -22.48 21.36 -19.47
CA TYR A 145 -22.90 22.63 -20.03
C TYR A 145 -22.32 22.87 -21.43
N GLU A 146 -21.04 22.55 -21.65
CA GLU A 146 -20.39 22.66 -22.97
C GLU A 146 -21.12 21.80 -24.03
N LYS A 147 -21.52 20.58 -23.66
CA LYS A 147 -22.31 19.70 -24.55
C LYS A 147 -23.66 20.32 -24.89
N LEU A 148 -24.37 20.86 -23.90
CA LEU A 148 -25.68 21.48 -24.11
C LEU A 148 -25.58 22.72 -25.01
N VAL A 149 -24.57 23.57 -24.79
CA VAL A 149 -24.30 24.75 -25.62
C VAL A 149 -24.03 24.34 -27.07
N CYS A 150 -23.23 23.30 -27.30
CA CYS A 150 -22.97 22.77 -28.64
C CYS A 150 -24.26 22.27 -29.32
N LEU A 151 -25.10 21.50 -28.60
CA LEU A 151 -26.37 21.01 -29.13
C LEU A 151 -27.34 22.15 -29.50
N LEU A 152 -27.44 23.18 -28.65
CA LEU A 152 -28.30 24.33 -28.92
C LEU A 152 -27.80 25.14 -30.12
N SER A 153 -26.49 25.34 -30.23
CA SER A 153 -25.87 25.99 -31.39
C SER A 153 -26.19 25.24 -32.69
N ASN A 154 -26.07 23.91 -32.69
CA ASN A 154 -26.38 23.09 -33.86
C ASN A 154 -27.87 23.18 -34.25
N LYS A 155 -28.78 23.05 -33.28
CA LYS A 155 -30.23 23.20 -33.52
C LYS A 155 -30.61 24.58 -34.07
N GLY A 156 -29.97 25.64 -33.57
CA GLY A 156 -30.18 27.00 -34.08
C GLY A 156 -29.71 27.19 -35.53
N GLN A 157 -28.65 26.49 -35.94
CA GLN A 157 -28.18 26.49 -37.33
C GLN A 157 -29.10 25.68 -38.25
N GLU A 158 -29.67 24.57 -37.76
CA GLU A 158 -30.64 23.76 -38.51
C GLU A 158 -31.94 24.52 -38.75
N SER A 159 -32.51 25.17 -37.73
CA SER A 159 -33.74 25.94 -37.89
C SER A 159 -33.58 27.12 -38.85
N LEU A 160 -32.40 27.73 -38.95
CA LEU A 160 -32.11 28.80 -39.91
C LEU A 160 -32.06 28.29 -41.37
N LYS A 161 -31.62 27.04 -41.59
CA LYS A 161 -31.61 26.43 -42.93
C LYS A 161 -33.01 26.12 -43.43
N ASP A 162 -33.95 25.78 -42.54
CA ASP A 162 -35.34 25.49 -42.90
C ASP A 162 -36.13 26.74 -43.37
N PHE A 163 -35.62 27.94 -43.11
CA PHE A 163 -36.22 29.21 -43.53
C PHE A 163 -35.65 29.80 -44.83
N THR A 164 -34.58 29.21 -45.40
CA THR A 164 -33.91 29.72 -46.61
C THR A 164 -34.17 28.81 -47.79
#